data_AF-A0A1D6LCX6-F1
#
_entry.id   AF-A0A1D6LCX6-F1
#
_cell.length_a   1.000
_cell.length_b   1.000
_cell.length_c   1.000
_cell.angle_alpha   90.00
_cell.angle_beta   90.00
_cell.angle_gamma   90.00
#
_symmetry.space_group_name_H-M   'P 1'
#
loop_
_entity.id
_entity.type
_entity.pdbx_description
1 polymer ?
#
loop_
_entity_poly.entity_id
_entity_poly.type
_entity_poly.pdbx_seq_one_letter_code
_entity_poly.pdbx_strand_id
1 'polypeptide(L)' 'MYDKLRRSRRLDAVQSGCFALSIVKQGDLMLVANVGDSRVVLGTAFNDDTINVIQLIVHLMPNMPQE' A
#
# COMPACT_ATOMS: atom_id res chain seq x y z
N MET A 1 -25.95 1.71 -16.33
CA MET A 1 -25.31 3.05 -16.41
C MET A 1 -23.85 2.97 -16.89
N TYR A 2 -23.07 1.99 -16.45
CA TYR A 2 -21.66 1.82 -16.88
C TYR A 2 -21.47 1.08 -18.21
N ASP A 3 -22.54 0.54 -18.84
CA ASP A 3 -22.44 -0.25 -20.08
C ASP A 3 -21.83 0.52 -21.25
N LYS A 4 -22.00 1.84 -21.30
CA LYS A 4 -21.34 2.69 -22.29
C LYS A 4 -19.83 2.77 -22.08
N LEU A 5 -19.37 2.75 -20.83
CA LEU A 5 -17.95 2.78 -20.47
C LEU A 5 -17.28 1.43 -20.73
N ARG A 6 -17.96 0.31 -20.45
CA ARG A 6 -17.48 -1.05 -20.72
C ARG A 6 -17.25 -1.35 -22.21
N ARG A 7 -17.90 -0.61 -23.11
CA ARG A 7 -17.73 -0.75 -24.57
C ARG A 7 -16.59 0.11 -25.13
N SER A 8 -15.96 0.94 -24.30
CA SER A 8 -14.81 1.74 -24.71
C SER A 8 -13.57 0.86 -24.88
N ARG A 9 -12.95 0.84 -26.06
CA ARG A 9 -11.66 0.15 -26.28
C ARG A 9 -10.46 0.79 -25.56
N ARG A 10 -10.65 1.97 -24.96
CA ARG A 10 -9.60 2.69 -24.21
C ARG A 10 -9.60 2.37 -22.72
N LEU A 11 -10.64 1.70 -22.22
CA LEU A 11 -10.78 1.34 -20.82
C LEU A 11 -10.79 -0.18 -20.72
N ASP A 12 -9.81 -0.73 -20.02
CA ASP A 12 -9.68 -2.16 -19.74
C ASP A 12 -10.23 -2.54 -18.35
N ALA A 13 -10.39 -1.56 -17.45
CA ALA A 13 -10.91 -1.75 -16.11
C ALA A 13 -12.04 -0.74 -15.77
N VAL A 14 -13.28 -1.22 -15.74
CA VAL A 14 -14.48 -0.42 -15.42
C VAL A 14 -15.19 -1.05 -14.22
N GLN A 15 -15.51 -0.25 -13.20
CA GLN A 15 -16.01 -0.70 -11.89
C GLN A 15 -15.05 -1.62 -11.12
N SER A 16 -13.75 -1.51 -11.38
CA SER A 16 -12.70 -2.12 -10.58
C SER A 16 -12.20 -1.16 -9.50
N GLY A 17 -11.72 -1.70 -8.38
CA GLY A 17 -10.90 -0.99 -7.40
C GLY A 17 -9.43 -1.33 -7.57
N CYS A 18 -8.55 -0.49 -7.05
CA CYS A 18 -7.12 -0.75 -6.95
C CYS A 18 -6.61 -0.25 -5.60
N PHE A 19 -5.78 -1.06 -4.95
CA PHE A 19 -4.95 -0.63 -3.83
C PHE A 19 -3.53 -0.41 -4.32
N ALA A 20 -2.85 0.57 -3.76
CA ALA A 20 -1.50 0.92 -4.14
C ALA A 20 -0.62 1.10 -2.92
N LEU A 21 0.53 0.44 -2.94
CA LEU A 21 1.58 0.60 -1.95
C LEU A 21 2.90 0.80 -2.69
N SER A 22 3.64 1.83 -2.32
CA SER A 22 4.95 2.12 -2.88
C SER A 22 5.96 2.45 -1.80
N ILE A 23 7.20 2.02 -2.04
CA ILE A 23 8.35 2.27 -1.17
C ILE A 23 9.45 2.87 -2.04
N VAL A 24 9.96 4.04 -1.62
CA VAL A 24 11.12 4.68 -2.24
C VAL A 24 12.23 4.78 -1.22
N LYS A 25 13.43 4.31 -1.58
CA LYS A 25 14.61 4.32 -0.70
C LYS A 25 15.73 5.11 -1.38
N GLN A 26 16.20 6.17 -0.74
CA GLN A 26 17.29 7.02 -1.21
C GLN A 26 18.28 7.26 -0.07
N GLY A 27 19.48 6.69 -0.18
CA GLY A 27 20.43 6.71 0.94
C GLY A 27 19.82 6.09 2.18
N ASP A 28 19.79 6.83 3.28
CA ASP A 28 19.20 6.42 4.56
C ASP A 28 17.73 6.86 4.72
N LEU A 29 17.17 7.54 3.71
CA LEU A 29 15.77 7.94 3.69
C LEU A 29 14.92 6.86 3.02
N MET A 30 13.78 6.56 3.65
CA MET A 30 12.76 5.64 3.14
C MET A 30 11.40 6.33 3.25
N LEU A 31 10.67 6.37 2.14
CA LEU A 31 9.30 6.89 2.07
C LEU A 31 8.35 5.75 1.73
N VAL A 32 7.25 5.65 2.46
CA VAL A 32 6.18 4.68 2.23
C VAL A 32 4.90 5.42 1.94
N ALA A 33 4.28 5.14 0.79
CA ALA A 33 2.99 5.69 0.40
C ALA A 33 1.98 4.54 0.25
N ASN A 34 0.86 4.63 0.97
CA ASN A 34 -0.18 3.61 0.99
C ASN A 34 -1.55 4.22 0.67
N VAL A 35 -2.29 3.55 -0.22
CA VAL A 35 -3.69 3.81 -0.51
C VAL A 35 -4.39 2.46 -0.50
N GLY A 36 -5.08 2.15 0.59
CA GLY A 36 -5.73 0.86 0.81
C GLY A 36 -5.35 0.17 2.10
N ASP A 37 -5.77 -1.08 2.22
CA ASP A 37 -5.55 -1.95 3.37
C ASP A 37 -4.22 -2.72 3.26
N SER A 38 -3.24 -2.23 2.51
CA SER A 38 -1.90 -2.84 2.52
C SER A 38 -1.21 -2.59 3.87
N ARG A 39 -0.22 -3.43 4.19
CA ARG A 39 0.59 -3.33 5.42
C ARG A 39 2.07 -3.33 5.07
N VAL A 40 2.85 -2.53 5.79
CA VAL A 40 4.32 -2.51 5.67
C VAL A 40 4.94 -2.72 7.04
N VAL A 41 5.87 -3.65 7.08
CA VAL A 41 6.63 -4.03 8.27
C VAL A 41 8.11 -4.03 7.92
N LEU A 42 8.93 -3.40 8.75
CA LEU A 42 10.38 -3.33 8.62
C LEU A 42 11.04 -4.24 9.65
N GLY A 43 11.81 -5.21 9.15
CA GLY A 43 12.68 -6.05 9.97
C GLY A 43 14.10 -5.48 10.00
N THR A 44 14.63 -5.22 11.18
CA THR A 44 16.03 -4.83 11.40
C THR A 44 16.76 -5.98 12.08
N ALA A 45 17.73 -6.57 11.38
CA ALA A 45 18.56 -7.64 11.92
C ALA A 45 19.77 -7.06 12.69
N PHE A 46 20.11 -7.69 13.81
CA PHE A 46 21.25 -7.35 14.65
C PHE A 46 22.29 -8.47 14.65
N ASN A 47 23.49 -8.18 15.17
CA ASN A 47 24.61 -9.13 15.18
C ASN A 47 24.43 -10.31 16.15
N ASP A 48 23.42 -10.26 17.02
CA ASP A 48 23.06 -11.30 17.99
C ASP A 48 21.96 -12.24 17.46
N ASP A 49 21.78 -12.29 16.13
CA ASP A 49 20.73 -13.04 15.43
C ASP A 49 19.29 -12.62 15.80
N THR A 50 19.12 -11.47 16.46
CA THR A 50 17.78 -10.92 16.75
C THR A 50 17.26 -10.06 15.59
N ILE A 51 15.93 -10.00 15.47
CA ILE A 51 15.23 -9.16 14.49
C ILE A 51 14.22 -8.29 15.23
N ASN A 52 14.35 -6.97 15.12
CA ASN A 52 13.32 -6.03 15.54
C ASN A 52 12.35 -5.76 14.40
N VAL A 53 11.05 -5.82 14.68
CA VAL A 53 9.97 -5.75 13.69
C VAL A 53 9.08 -4.56 14.00
N ILE A 54 9.00 -3.59 13.08
CA ILE A 54 8.23 -2.35 13.25
C ILE A 54 7.25 -2.17 12.09
N GLN A 55 5.99 -1.86 12.39
CA GLN A 55 5.00 -1.49 11.37
C GLN A 55 5.22 -0.03 10.93
N LEU A 56 5.40 0.19 9.63
CA LEU A 56 5.75 1.51 9.09
C LEU A 56 4.54 2.38 8.72
N ILE A 57 3.37 1.80 8.53
CA ILE A 57 2.16 2.52 8.11
C ILE A 57 0.93 2.07 8.89
N VAL A 58 -0.01 2.99 9.10
CA VAL A 58 -1.35 2.64 9.58
C VAL A 58 -2.12 1.98 8.44
N HIS A 59 -2.84 0.93 8.79
CA HIS A 59 -3.67 0.19 7.86
C HIS A 59 -5.00 0.92 7.68
N LEU A 60 -5.35 1.30 6.44
CA LEU A 60 -6.58 2.03 6.12
C LEU A 60 -7.70 0.99 5.91
N MET A 61 -8.32 0.61 7.03
CA MET A 61 -9.53 -0.23 7.07
C MET A 61 -10.72 0.63 7.53
N PRO A 62 -11.94 0.42 6.97
CA PRO A 62 -13.12 1.28 7.19
C PRO A 62 -13.53 1.53 8.64
N ASN A 63 -13.04 0.74 9.58
CA ASN A 63 -13.34 0.82 11.01
C ASN A 63 -12.22 1.49 11.83
N MET A 64 -11.16 1.99 11.18
CA MET A 64 -10.06 2.66 11.84
C MET A 64 -10.34 4.17 11.95
N PRO A 65 -10.08 4.79 13.12
CA PRO A 65 -10.43 6.20 13.37
C PRO A 65 -9.59 7.22 12.58
N GLN A 66 -8.63 6.77 11.78
CA GLN A 66 -7.65 7.60 11.06
C GLN A 66 -7.68 7.38 9.54
N GLU A 67 -8.79 6.89 8.99
CA GLU A 67 -9.02 6.94 7.53
C GLU A 67 -9.24 8.36 7.01
#